data_AF-A0A7Y3DDR8-F1
#
_entry.id   AF-A0A7Y3DDR8-F1
#
_cell.length_a   1.000
_cell.length_b   1.000
_cell.length_c   1.000
_cell.angle_alpha   90.00
_cell.angle_beta   90.00
_cell.angle_gamma   90.00
#
_symmetry.space_group_name_H-M   'P 1'
#
loop_
_entity.id
_entity.type
_entity.pdbx_description
1 polymer ?
#
loop_
_entity_poly.entity_id
_entity_poly.type
_entity_poly.pdbx_seq_one_letter_code
_entity_poly.pdbx_strand_id
1 'polypeptide(L)'
;RHLADKLAATGVTDRASFFAIHLERACRRDPARTVQVLSLGGEPGCEVRLARQLIDVGLRRFKIRVLAGDAEGAERESQRAAEEGVSGNLEALPETFGRHESVGPFDVILAPRSLAELPDLDGAVSRVSRMLGSEGVFLVASEIGLRGQQRPSEVRTIAKRIWEIMPERYKFDHTNQRIEHSLDNALIEDPDAVAARSHEVLPALMSTLHFESFVAWGGVGELFLGPRFGPNFDPSSERDRRFVDQLVRLDDDKVEAGLLKPVHMLAALRREPVTDPVIHRGWTPEFCLAHPDPKFSPRPIAPGTRATTPSA
;
A
#
# COMPACT_ATOMS: atom_id res chain seq x y z
N ARG A 1 1.33 13.94 -6.46
CA ARG A 1 0.79 15.13 -5.78
C ARG A 1 -0.31 14.77 -4.78
N HIS A 2 -1.45 14.22 -5.19
CA HIS A 2 -2.55 13.96 -4.24
C HIS A 2 -2.22 12.99 -3.11
N LEU A 3 -1.48 11.92 -3.41
CA LEU A 3 -1.00 11.02 -2.36
C LEU A 3 -0.05 11.76 -1.40
N ALA A 4 0.74 12.73 -1.89
CA ALA A 4 1.62 13.54 -1.04
C ALA A 4 0.82 14.36 -0.03
N ASP A 5 -0.31 14.96 -0.42
CA ASP A 5 -1.17 15.73 0.49
C ASP A 5 -1.76 14.83 1.60
N LYS A 6 -2.08 13.57 1.27
CA LYS A 6 -2.55 12.60 2.25
C LYS A 6 -1.42 12.14 3.18
N LEU A 7 -0.25 11.86 2.61
CA LEU A 7 0.95 11.44 3.31
C LEU A 7 1.57 12.54 4.17
N ALA A 8 1.28 13.82 3.90
CA ALA A 8 1.75 14.94 4.72
C ALA A 8 1.34 14.78 6.19
N ALA A 9 0.18 14.15 6.47
CA ALA A 9 -0.23 13.82 7.83
C ALA A 9 0.78 12.91 8.57
N THR A 10 1.48 12.05 7.84
CA THR A 10 2.54 11.16 8.34
C THR A 10 3.94 11.79 8.29
N GLY A 11 4.05 13.01 7.77
CA GLY A 11 5.31 13.75 7.61
C GLY A 11 6.12 13.34 6.38
N VAL A 12 5.51 12.69 5.39
CA VAL A 12 6.21 12.17 4.19
C VAL A 12 5.55 12.65 2.90
N THR A 13 6.28 12.65 1.78
CA THR A 13 5.83 13.21 0.49
C THR A 13 5.38 12.17 -0.53
N ASP A 14 5.80 10.93 -0.36
CA ASP A 14 5.55 9.84 -1.31
C ASP A 14 5.73 8.47 -0.64
N ARG A 15 5.36 7.42 -1.36
CA ARG A 15 5.40 6.05 -0.85
C ARG A 15 6.80 5.58 -0.48
N ALA A 16 7.83 5.94 -1.25
CA ALA A 16 9.20 5.53 -0.94
C ALA A 16 9.69 6.23 0.33
N SER A 17 9.42 7.54 0.44
CA SER A 17 9.71 8.35 1.62
C SER A 17 9.00 7.85 2.88
N PHE A 18 7.80 7.26 2.75
CA PHE A 18 7.11 6.60 3.86
C PHE A 18 7.97 5.49 4.48
N PHE A 19 8.44 4.54 3.67
CA PHE A 19 9.31 3.46 4.16
C PHE A 19 10.63 3.99 4.71
N ALA A 20 11.27 4.93 4.00
CA ALA A 20 12.54 5.53 4.40
C ALA A 20 12.47 6.16 5.79
N ILE A 21 11.48 7.02 6.05
CA ILE A 21 11.36 7.73 7.33
C ILE A 21 11.17 6.75 8.51
N HIS A 22 10.42 5.67 8.34
CA HIS A 22 10.27 4.67 9.39
C HIS A 22 11.56 3.87 9.64
N LEU A 23 12.32 3.51 8.59
CA LEU A 23 13.63 2.89 8.75
C LEU A 23 14.64 3.85 9.38
N GLU A 24 14.64 5.12 9.00
CA GLU A 24 15.48 6.15 9.62
C GLU A 24 15.20 6.27 11.12
N ARG A 25 13.92 6.33 11.50
CA ARG A 25 13.51 6.36 12.92
C ARG A 25 14.02 5.12 13.67
N ALA A 26 13.93 3.93 13.07
CA ALA A 26 14.45 2.71 13.67
C ALA A 26 15.99 2.76 13.86
N CYS A 27 16.72 3.27 12.87
CA CYS A 27 18.19 3.41 12.94
C CYS A 27 18.64 4.46 13.96
N ARG A 28 17.90 5.57 14.09
CA ARG A 28 18.24 6.65 15.01
C ARG A 28 17.89 6.34 16.47
N ARG A 29 16.97 5.41 16.72
CA ARG A 29 16.56 5.01 18.08
C ARG A 29 17.72 4.42 18.88
N ASP A 30 18.55 3.61 18.24
CA ASP A 30 19.76 3.04 18.83
C ASP A 30 20.89 3.08 17.79
N PRO A 31 21.62 4.19 17.68
CA PRO A 31 22.69 4.36 16.71
C PRO A 31 23.85 3.37 16.88
N ALA A 32 23.94 2.68 18.02
CA ALA A 32 24.99 1.70 18.28
C ALA A 32 24.64 0.32 17.70
N ARG A 33 23.36 0.02 17.51
CA ARG A 33 22.90 -1.31 17.09
C ARG A 33 22.64 -1.37 15.59
N THR A 34 22.86 -2.55 14.99
CA THR A 34 22.49 -2.81 13.60
C THR A 34 21.01 -3.16 13.50
N VAL A 35 20.23 -2.30 12.85
CA VAL A 35 18.81 -2.52 12.59
C VAL A 35 18.62 -3.73 11.65
N GLN A 36 17.83 -4.70 12.09
CA GLN A 36 17.48 -5.89 11.29
C GLN A 36 16.17 -5.64 10.54
N VAL A 37 16.24 -5.66 9.21
CA VAL A 37 15.09 -5.43 8.33
C VAL A 37 14.83 -6.68 7.49
N LEU A 38 13.58 -7.13 7.44
CA LEU A 38 13.12 -8.15 6.51
C LEU A 38 12.18 -7.50 5.49
N SER A 39 12.46 -7.63 4.19
CA SER A 39 11.49 -7.34 3.14
C SER A 39 10.86 -8.61 2.62
N LEU A 40 9.53 -8.61 2.53
CA LEU A 40 8.73 -9.68 1.94
C LEU A 40 8.82 -9.71 0.40
N GLY A 41 9.66 -8.84 -0.18
CA GLY A 41 9.84 -8.72 -1.61
C GLY A 41 8.87 -7.72 -2.23
N GLY A 42 9.29 -7.12 -3.34
CA GLY A 42 8.69 -5.90 -3.83
C GLY A 42 8.76 -5.70 -5.33
N GLU A 43 8.62 -4.44 -5.72
CA GLU A 43 9.06 -3.98 -7.04
C GLU A 43 10.59 -4.10 -7.15
N PRO A 44 11.14 -4.62 -8.26
CA PRO A 44 12.58 -4.77 -8.42
C PRO A 44 13.38 -3.49 -8.11
N GLY A 45 14.38 -3.61 -7.24
CA GLY A 45 15.24 -2.49 -6.81
C GLY A 45 14.60 -1.50 -5.83
N CYS A 46 13.38 -1.73 -5.32
CA CYS A 46 12.79 -0.86 -4.30
C CYS A 46 13.65 -0.83 -3.03
N GLU A 47 14.12 -1.99 -2.56
CA GLU A 47 14.94 -2.14 -1.37
C GLU A 47 16.36 -1.60 -1.57
N VAL A 48 16.92 -1.74 -2.77
CA VAL A 48 18.20 -1.12 -3.15
C VAL A 48 18.10 0.40 -3.07
N ARG A 49 17.05 1.02 -3.62
CA ARG A 49 16.81 2.47 -3.52
C ARG A 49 16.65 2.92 -2.07
N LEU A 50 15.93 2.14 -1.26
CA LEU A 50 15.74 2.41 0.16
C LEU A 50 17.07 2.35 0.93
N ALA A 51 17.90 1.32 0.70
CA ALA A 51 19.22 1.22 1.30
C ALA A 51 20.12 2.39 0.91
N ARG A 52 20.08 2.81 -0.36
CA ARG A 52 20.82 3.96 -0.87
C ARG A 52 20.42 5.25 -0.17
N GLN A 53 19.12 5.51 -0.05
CA GLN A 53 18.59 6.68 0.65
C GLN A 53 19.09 6.76 2.11
N LEU A 54 19.11 5.64 2.83
CA LEU A 54 19.62 5.59 4.21
C LEU A 54 21.13 5.90 4.28
N ILE A 55 21.91 5.37 3.35
CA ILE A 55 23.36 5.62 3.27
C ILE A 55 23.65 7.09 2.96
N ASP A 56 22.87 7.70 2.06
CA ASP A 56 23.04 9.10 1.66
C ASP A 56 22.77 10.06 2.83
N VAL A 57 21.90 9.70 3.78
CA VAL A 57 21.69 10.44 5.04
C VAL A 57 22.63 10.02 6.18
N GLY A 58 23.65 9.21 5.87
CA GLY A 58 24.72 8.83 6.81
C GLY A 58 24.42 7.62 7.69
N LEU A 59 23.29 6.94 7.50
CA LEU A 59 22.96 5.72 8.25
C LEU A 59 23.61 4.52 7.58
N ARG A 60 24.38 3.73 8.34
CA ARG A 60 25.09 2.55 7.81
C ARG A 60 24.89 1.28 8.64
N ARG A 61 24.28 1.39 9.82
CA ARG A 61 24.07 0.26 10.74
C ARG A 61 22.68 -0.35 10.56
N PHE A 62 22.46 -0.93 9.39
CA PHE A 62 21.25 -1.67 9.09
C PHE A 62 21.56 -2.83 8.14
N LYS A 63 20.72 -3.88 8.16
CA LYS A 63 20.79 -5.00 7.21
C LYS A 63 19.38 -5.31 6.70
N ILE A 64 19.17 -5.18 5.40
CA ILE A 64 17.94 -5.54 4.70
C ILE A 64 18.09 -6.93 4.09
N ARG A 65 17.28 -7.88 4.55
CA ARG A 65 17.12 -9.20 3.92
C ARG A 65 15.90 -9.16 3.02
N VAL A 66 16.07 -9.39 1.74
CA VAL A 66 14.98 -9.34 0.74
C VAL A 66 14.61 -10.74 0.34
N LEU A 67 13.35 -11.14 0.56
CA LEU A 67 12.82 -12.39 0.03
C LEU A 67 12.52 -12.21 -1.46
N ALA A 68 13.46 -12.61 -2.30
CA ALA A 68 13.44 -12.36 -3.74
C ALA A 68 12.72 -13.47 -4.55
N GLY A 69 12.06 -14.41 -3.88
CA GLY A 69 11.27 -15.47 -4.47
C GLY A 69 12.13 -16.67 -4.88
N ASP A 70 12.96 -16.51 -5.90
CA ASP A 70 13.80 -17.56 -6.49
C ASP A 70 15.26 -17.11 -6.69
N ALA A 71 16.09 -18.03 -7.19
CA ALA A 71 17.53 -17.80 -7.41
C ALA A 71 17.81 -16.67 -8.41
N GLU A 72 17.03 -16.58 -9.49
CA GLU A 72 17.22 -15.56 -10.53
C GLU A 72 16.80 -14.17 -10.03
N GLY A 73 15.70 -14.08 -9.28
CA GLY A 73 15.29 -12.88 -8.57
C GLY A 73 16.35 -12.40 -7.58
N ALA A 74 16.90 -13.31 -6.78
CA ALA A 74 17.95 -13.00 -5.80
C ALA A 74 19.25 -12.54 -6.47
N GLU A 75 19.65 -13.17 -7.57
CA GLU A 75 20.83 -12.77 -8.35
C GLU A 75 20.66 -11.36 -8.94
N ARG A 76 19.51 -11.08 -9.58
CA ARG A 76 19.21 -9.76 -10.13
C ARG A 76 19.22 -8.66 -9.07
N GLU A 77 18.63 -8.91 -7.90
CA GLU A 77 18.61 -7.93 -6.81
C GLU A 77 20.01 -7.73 -6.20
N SER A 78 20.80 -8.80 -6.09
CA SER A 78 22.19 -8.74 -5.63
C SER A 78 23.08 -7.95 -6.60
N GLN A 79 22.89 -8.14 -7.91
CA GLN A 79 23.59 -7.38 -8.94
C GLN A 79 23.27 -5.89 -8.83
N ARG A 80 21.97 -5.53 -8.72
CA ARG A 80 21.55 -4.13 -8.51
C ARG A 80 22.15 -3.53 -7.25
N ALA A 81 22.19 -4.29 -6.15
CA ALA A 81 22.80 -3.84 -4.91
C ALA A 81 24.31 -3.57 -5.05
N ALA A 82 25.01 -4.35 -5.87
CA ALA A 82 26.43 -4.15 -6.17
C ALA A 82 26.65 -2.91 -7.04
N GLU A 83 25.84 -2.73 -8.09
CA GLU A 83 25.87 -1.56 -8.98
C GLU A 83 25.64 -0.24 -8.22
N GLU A 84 24.73 -0.24 -7.25
CA GLU A 84 24.40 0.93 -6.41
C GLU A 84 25.30 1.10 -5.17
N GLY A 85 26.23 0.15 -4.95
CA GLY A 85 27.20 0.18 -3.85
C GLY A 85 26.60 -0.07 -2.46
N VAL A 86 25.49 -0.83 -2.37
CA VAL A 86 24.75 -1.10 -1.12
C VAL A 86 24.82 -2.55 -0.65
N SER A 87 25.62 -3.42 -1.29
CA SER A 87 25.74 -4.85 -0.94
C SER A 87 26.14 -5.14 0.52
N GLY A 88 26.85 -4.20 1.19
CA GLY A 88 27.15 -4.35 2.62
C GLY A 88 25.90 -4.36 3.50
N ASN A 89 24.85 -3.66 3.08
CA ASN A 89 23.64 -3.40 3.84
C ASN A 89 22.41 -4.17 3.32
N LEU A 90 22.51 -4.86 2.19
CA LEU A 90 21.43 -5.62 1.59
C LEU A 90 21.86 -7.08 1.36
N GLU A 91 20.94 -8.01 1.48
CA GLU A 91 21.10 -9.43 1.19
C GLU A 91 19.83 -9.94 0.53
N ALA A 92 19.93 -10.45 -0.70
CA ALA A 92 18.80 -11.07 -1.38
C ALA A 92 18.79 -12.58 -1.14
N LEU A 93 17.64 -13.11 -0.73
CA LEU A 93 17.43 -14.51 -0.41
C LEU A 93 16.52 -15.15 -1.47
N PRO A 94 16.87 -16.32 -2.03
CA PRO A 94 16.07 -17.03 -3.03
C PRO A 94 14.91 -17.79 -2.38
N GLU A 95 14.11 -17.08 -1.59
CA GLU A 95 13.04 -17.62 -0.77
C GLU A 95 11.77 -16.79 -0.92
N THR A 96 10.63 -17.43 -0.72
CA THR A 96 9.33 -16.78 -0.54
C THR A 96 8.98 -16.73 0.95
N PHE A 97 8.11 -15.79 1.34
CA PHE A 97 7.72 -15.65 2.76
C PHE A 97 7.11 -16.92 3.36
N GLY A 98 6.39 -17.70 2.57
CA GLY A 98 5.82 -18.98 3.02
C GLY A 98 6.88 -20.05 3.35
N ARG A 99 8.08 -19.96 2.78
CA ARG A 99 9.18 -20.93 2.97
C ARG A 99 10.30 -20.44 3.86
N HIS A 100 10.41 -19.13 4.06
CA HIS A 100 11.40 -18.57 4.96
C HIS A 100 11.28 -19.20 6.34
N GLU A 101 12.36 -19.43 7.08
CA GLU A 101 12.31 -20.10 8.40
C GLU A 101 12.82 -19.23 9.56
N SER A 102 13.40 -18.05 9.28
CA SER A 102 13.94 -17.20 10.35
C SER A 102 12.86 -16.74 11.33
N VAL A 103 13.23 -16.71 12.61
CA VAL A 103 12.34 -16.42 13.75
C VAL A 103 12.84 -15.19 14.53
N GLY A 104 13.10 -14.07 13.83
CA GLY A 104 13.26 -12.74 14.45
C GLY A 104 14.23 -12.63 15.65
N PRO A 105 14.11 -11.57 16.46
CA PRO A 105 13.24 -10.41 16.25
C PRO A 105 13.79 -9.47 15.17
N PHE A 106 12.91 -8.98 14.29
CA PHE A 106 13.20 -7.91 13.34
C PHE A 106 12.74 -6.56 13.89
N ASP A 107 13.50 -5.52 13.57
CA ASP A 107 13.17 -4.14 13.91
C ASP A 107 12.18 -3.55 12.91
N VAL A 108 12.29 -3.96 11.64
CA VAL A 108 11.39 -3.55 10.58
C VAL A 108 11.06 -4.75 9.70
N ILE A 109 9.78 -4.93 9.38
CA ILE A 109 9.33 -5.82 8.33
C ILE A 109 8.67 -4.96 7.24
N LEU A 110 9.04 -5.16 5.98
CA LEU A 110 8.56 -4.42 4.82
C LEU A 110 7.68 -5.31 3.95
N ALA A 111 6.48 -4.83 3.63
CA ALA A 111 5.62 -5.37 2.58
C ALA A 111 5.31 -4.26 1.57
N PRO A 112 6.24 -3.96 0.63
CA PRO A 112 6.07 -2.89 -0.34
C PRO A 112 5.11 -3.26 -1.49
N ARG A 113 4.81 -4.56 -1.66
CA ARG A 113 3.75 -5.09 -2.53
C ARG A 113 2.55 -5.57 -1.70
N SER A 114 1.44 -5.74 -2.41
CA SER A 114 0.16 -6.13 -1.84
C SER A 114 0.28 -7.40 -1.00
N LEU A 115 -0.38 -7.43 0.16
CA LEU A 115 -0.50 -8.65 0.95
C LEU A 115 -1.56 -9.59 0.36
N ALA A 116 -2.42 -9.08 -0.53
CA ALA A 116 -3.46 -9.86 -1.19
C ALA A 116 -2.90 -11.00 -2.06
N GLU A 117 -1.61 -10.94 -2.45
CA GLU A 117 -0.94 -11.99 -3.22
C GLU A 117 -0.56 -13.21 -2.36
N LEU A 118 -0.62 -13.12 -1.02
CA LEU A 118 -0.21 -14.19 -0.14
C LEU A 118 -1.29 -15.29 -0.05
N PRO A 119 -0.94 -16.57 -0.27
CA PRO A 119 -1.90 -17.69 -0.19
C PRO A 119 -2.47 -17.93 1.22
N ASP A 120 -1.68 -17.69 2.27
CA ASP A 120 -2.11 -17.78 3.66
C ASP A 120 -1.90 -16.44 4.35
N LEU A 121 -2.88 -15.54 4.19
CA LEU A 121 -2.80 -14.17 4.67
C LEU A 121 -2.84 -14.08 6.20
N ASP A 122 -3.76 -14.78 6.87
CA ASP A 122 -3.87 -14.76 8.33
C ASP A 122 -2.64 -15.38 9.00
N GLY A 123 -2.16 -16.51 8.47
CA GLY A 123 -0.92 -17.13 8.93
C GLY A 123 0.29 -16.24 8.68
N ALA A 124 0.33 -15.54 7.54
CA ALA A 124 1.38 -14.57 7.23
C ALA A 124 1.40 -13.40 8.21
N VAL A 125 0.26 -12.76 8.50
CA VAL A 125 0.17 -11.63 9.44
C VAL A 125 0.52 -12.09 10.86
N SER A 126 0.01 -13.24 11.29
CA SER A 126 0.35 -13.86 12.59
C SER A 126 1.85 -14.13 12.73
N ARG A 127 2.48 -14.57 11.63
CA ARG A 127 3.91 -14.80 11.58
C ARG A 127 4.70 -13.49 11.64
N VAL A 128 4.29 -12.46 10.89
CA VAL A 128 4.89 -11.11 10.97
C VAL A 128 4.87 -10.60 12.42
N SER A 129 3.72 -10.69 13.10
CA SER A 129 3.57 -10.25 14.49
C SER A 129 4.55 -10.96 15.44
N ARG A 130 4.76 -12.28 15.29
CA ARG A 130 5.75 -13.05 16.07
C ARG A 130 7.19 -12.70 15.74
N MET A 131 7.48 -12.33 14.50
CA MET A 131 8.82 -11.97 14.03
C MET A 131 9.23 -10.54 14.40
N LEU A 132 8.27 -9.66 14.71
CA LEU A 132 8.56 -8.31 15.16
C LEU A 132 9.11 -8.30 16.59
N GLY A 133 10.20 -7.54 16.79
CA GLY A 133 10.63 -7.15 18.13
C GLY A 133 9.56 -6.32 18.84
N SER A 134 9.69 -6.14 20.16
CA SER A 134 8.74 -5.34 20.96
C SER A 134 8.56 -3.91 20.43
N GLU A 135 9.65 -3.33 19.95
CA GLU A 135 9.69 -1.99 19.35
C GLU A 135 9.72 -2.03 17.80
N GLY A 136 9.43 -3.20 17.23
CA GLY A 136 9.44 -3.43 15.79
C GLY A 136 8.31 -2.71 15.08
N VAL A 137 8.46 -2.46 13.79
CA VAL A 137 7.40 -1.90 12.94
C VAL A 137 7.19 -2.75 11.69
N PHE A 138 5.93 -3.00 11.34
CA PHE A 138 5.55 -3.57 10.05
C PHE A 138 5.06 -2.46 9.13
N LEU A 139 5.71 -2.30 7.99
CA LEU A 139 5.37 -1.26 7.01
C LEU A 139 4.74 -1.93 5.79
N VAL A 140 3.52 -1.50 5.44
CA VAL A 140 2.70 -2.17 4.42
C VAL A 140 2.20 -1.17 3.39
N ALA A 141 2.30 -1.55 2.12
CA ALA A 141 1.51 -1.01 1.03
C ALA A 141 0.63 -2.14 0.46
N SER A 142 -0.68 -1.96 0.39
CA SER A 142 -1.56 -3.00 -0.14
C SER A 142 -2.81 -2.44 -0.77
N GLU A 143 -3.39 -3.21 -1.69
CA GLU A 143 -4.80 -3.06 -2.00
C GLU A 143 -5.64 -3.53 -0.80
N ILE A 144 -6.73 -2.81 -0.56
CA ILE A 144 -7.73 -3.07 0.47
C ILE A 144 -9.13 -2.87 -0.13
N GLY A 145 -10.18 -2.98 0.68
CA GLY A 145 -11.55 -2.75 0.22
C GLY A 145 -12.11 -3.99 -0.46
N LEU A 146 -13.06 -3.84 -1.39
CA LEU A 146 -13.82 -4.99 -1.89
C LEU A 146 -12.95 -5.95 -2.72
N ARG A 147 -13.32 -7.25 -2.68
CA ARG A 147 -12.67 -8.34 -3.41
C ARG A 147 -12.38 -7.93 -4.84
N GLY A 148 -11.10 -7.74 -5.17
CA GLY A 148 -10.46 -7.60 -6.49
C GLY A 148 -11.11 -6.72 -7.55
N GLN A 149 -12.39 -6.94 -7.85
CA GLN A 149 -13.17 -6.32 -8.91
C GLN A 149 -14.69 -6.23 -8.58
N GLN A 150 -15.16 -6.72 -7.42
CA GLN A 150 -16.54 -6.54 -6.93
C GLN A 150 -16.77 -5.08 -6.57
N ARG A 151 -17.15 -4.30 -7.57
CA ARG A 151 -17.45 -2.88 -7.41
C ARG A 151 -18.91 -2.73 -6.99
N PRO A 152 -19.21 -1.96 -5.92
CA PRO A 152 -20.56 -1.58 -5.60
C PRO A 152 -21.22 -0.94 -6.81
N SER A 153 -22.54 -1.09 -6.91
CA SER A 153 -23.34 -0.51 -7.98
C SER A 153 -23.09 1.00 -8.16
N GLU A 154 -22.75 1.66 -7.05
CA GLU A 154 -22.41 3.06 -6.90
C GLU A 154 -21.11 3.42 -7.62
N VAL A 155 -20.03 2.64 -7.41
CA VAL A 155 -18.76 2.81 -8.14
C VAL A 155 -18.99 2.65 -9.63
N ARG A 156 -19.71 1.60 -10.04
CA ARG A 156 -20.00 1.35 -11.46
C ARG A 156 -20.83 2.48 -12.06
N THR A 157 -21.81 3.00 -11.35
CA THR A 157 -22.68 4.09 -11.83
C THR A 157 -21.89 5.39 -12.02
N ILE A 158 -21.03 5.74 -11.06
CA ILE A 158 -20.17 6.92 -11.18
C ILE A 158 -19.19 6.74 -12.34
N ALA A 159 -18.53 5.60 -12.42
CA ALA A 159 -17.55 5.31 -13.46
C ALA A 159 -18.17 5.34 -14.87
N LYS A 160 -19.37 4.78 -15.06
CA LYS A 160 -20.08 4.81 -16.36
C LYS A 160 -20.32 6.24 -16.83
N ARG A 161 -20.79 7.11 -15.95
CA ARG A 161 -21.03 8.53 -16.28
C ARG A 161 -19.75 9.24 -16.67
N ILE A 162 -18.64 9.00 -15.97
CA ILE A 162 -17.33 9.56 -16.32
C ILE A 162 -16.89 9.03 -17.68
N TRP A 163 -17.03 7.72 -17.92
CA TRP A 163 -16.66 7.08 -19.18
C TRP A 163 -17.42 7.65 -20.37
N GLU A 164 -18.73 7.90 -20.25
CA GLU A 164 -19.56 8.45 -21.33
C GLU A 164 -19.09 9.84 -21.79
N ILE A 165 -18.69 10.71 -20.85
CA ILE A 165 -18.22 12.07 -21.16
C ILE A 165 -16.72 12.14 -21.48
N MET A 166 -15.98 11.08 -21.19
CA MET A 166 -14.54 11.04 -21.38
C MET A 166 -14.17 10.97 -22.88
N PRO A 167 -13.25 11.84 -23.37
CA PRO A 167 -12.76 11.77 -24.74
C PRO A 167 -12.16 10.41 -25.09
N GLU A 168 -12.31 10.00 -26.35
CA GLU A 168 -11.88 8.69 -26.84
C GLU A 168 -10.37 8.43 -26.65
N ARG A 169 -9.54 9.48 -26.72
CA ARG A 169 -8.09 9.38 -26.50
C ARG A 169 -7.70 8.81 -25.13
N TYR A 170 -8.56 8.90 -24.12
CA TYR A 170 -8.29 8.33 -22.79
C TYR A 170 -8.81 6.90 -22.63
N LYS A 171 -9.50 6.36 -23.65
CA LYS A 171 -10.12 5.02 -23.65
C LYS A 171 -9.25 3.98 -24.34
N PHE A 172 -8.01 4.32 -24.71
CA PHE A 172 -7.08 3.34 -25.25
C PHE A 172 -6.58 2.43 -24.13
N ASP A 173 -6.90 1.16 -24.25
CA ASP A 173 -6.49 0.10 -23.35
C ASP A 173 -5.06 -0.33 -23.72
N HIS A 174 -4.10 0.00 -22.86
CA HIS A 174 -2.69 -0.37 -23.04
C HIS A 174 -2.40 -1.85 -22.77
N THR A 175 -3.31 -2.57 -22.10
CA THR A 175 -3.18 -4.00 -21.87
C THR A 175 -3.59 -4.79 -23.11
N ASN A 176 -4.73 -4.45 -23.70
CA ASN A 176 -5.27 -5.14 -24.89
C ASN A 176 -4.96 -4.42 -26.21
N GLN A 177 -4.27 -3.28 -26.18
CA GLN A 177 -3.84 -2.50 -27.34
C GLN A 177 -5.01 -2.11 -28.27
N ARG A 178 -6.13 -1.63 -27.69
CA ARG A 178 -7.34 -1.23 -28.44
C ARG A 178 -8.10 -0.09 -27.79
N ILE A 179 -8.95 0.60 -28.54
CA ILE A 179 -9.90 1.57 -27.96
C ILE A 179 -11.09 0.81 -27.39
N GLU A 180 -11.43 1.09 -26.13
CA GLU A 180 -12.62 0.56 -25.49
C GLU A 180 -13.79 1.53 -25.64
N HIS A 181 -14.88 1.09 -26.28
CA HIS A 181 -16.08 1.92 -26.42
C HIS A 181 -17.05 1.75 -25.25
N SER A 182 -16.98 0.62 -24.54
CA SER A 182 -17.85 0.30 -23.39
C SER A 182 -17.03 0.12 -22.12
N LEU A 183 -17.46 0.78 -21.04
CA LEU A 183 -16.88 0.55 -19.73
C LEU A 183 -17.07 -0.91 -19.29
N ASP A 184 -18.20 -1.56 -19.63
CA ASP A 184 -18.43 -2.94 -19.19
C ASP A 184 -17.40 -3.92 -19.78
N ASN A 185 -16.95 -3.69 -21.02
CA ASN A 185 -15.83 -4.43 -21.62
C ASN A 185 -14.49 -4.10 -20.94
N ALA A 186 -14.31 -2.83 -20.57
CA ALA A 186 -13.17 -2.38 -19.80
C ALA A 186 -13.16 -2.88 -18.34
N LEU A 187 -14.27 -3.44 -17.85
CA LEU A 187 -14.41 -3.99 -16.51
C LEU A 187 -14.60 -5.52 -16.49
N ILE A 188 -14.38 -6.21 -17.62
CA ILE A 188 -14.40 -7.69 -17.65
C ILE A 188 -13.40 -8.19 -16.61
N GLU A 189 -13.93 -9.01 -15.70
CA GLU A 189 -13.25 -9.48 -14.51
C GLU A 189 -12.21 -10.55 -14.91
N ASP A 190 -10.97 -10.36 -14.49
CA ASP A 190 -9.99 -11.44 -14.45
C ASP A 190 -10.16 -12.19 -13.11
N PRO A 191 -10.73 -13.41 -13.12
CA PRO A 191 -10.94 -14.18 -11.90
C PRO A 191 -9.64 -14.59 -11.21
N ASP A 192 -8.51 -14.57 -11.94
CA ASP A 192 -7.17 -14.86 -11.42
C ASP A 192 -6.42 -13.59 -10.99
N ALA A 193 -7.10 -12.43 -10.99
CA ALA A 193 -6.50 -11.17 -10.57
C ALA A 193 -6.00 -11.24 -9.13
N VAL A 194 -4.72 -10.93 -8.96
CA VAL A 194 -3.96 -10.89 -7.70
C VAL A 194 -4.67 -10.10 -6.58
N ALA A 195 -5.52 -9.12 -6.93
CA ALA A 195 -6.30 -8.35 -5.97
C ALA A 195 -7.54 -9.08 -5.40
N ALA A 196 -7.83 -10.34 -5.78
CA ALA A 196 -9.03 -11.08 -5.36
C ALA A 196 -9.23 -11.18 -3.83
N ARG A 197 -8.16 -10.98 -3.04
CA ARG A 197 -8.19 -11.05 -1.57
C ARG A 197 -7.99 -9.71 -0.87
N SER A 198 -8.03 -8.59 -1.60
CA SER A 198 -7.92 -7.23 -1.02
C SER A 198 -8.84 -7.00 0.20
N HIS A 199 -10.05 -7.57 0.18
CA HIS A 199 -11.02 -7.49 1.27
C HIS A 199 -10.62 -8.19 2.57
N GLU A 200 -9.68 -9.12 2.52
CA GLU A 200 -9.21 -9.86 3.68
C GLU A 200 -8.02 -9.16 4.37
N VAL A 201 -7.30 -8.29 3.64
CA VAL A 201 -6.07 -7.64 4.13
C VAL A 201 -6.33 -6.78 5.36
N LEU A 202 -7.28 -5.85 5.29
CA LEU A 202 -7.51 -4.92 6.40
C LEU A 202 -8.03 -5.66 7.65
N PRO A 203 -9.01 -6.59 7.56
CA PRO A 203 -9.39 -7.45 8.69
C PRO A 203 -8.23 -8.24 9.30
N ALA A 204 -7.39 -8.88 8.48
CA ALA A 204 -6.28 -9.69 8.96
C ALA A 204 -5.25 -8.85 9.73
N LEU A 205 -4.98 -7.62 9.27
CA LEU A 205 -4.08 -6.70 9.97
C LEU A 205 -4.69 -6.22 11.31
N MET A 206 -5.96 -5.84 11.31
CA MET A 206 -6.65 -5.32 12.49
C MET A 206 -6.81 -6.37 13.60
N SER A 207 -6.91 -7.65 13.26
CA SER A 207 -7.07 -8.73 14.25
C SER A 207 -5.78 -9.05 15.01
N THR A 208 -4.62 -8.64 14.49
CA THR A 208 -3.31 -9.14 14.92
C THR A 208 -2.33 -8.04 15.31
N LEU A 209 -2.46 -6.84 14.74
CA LEU A 209 -1.52 -5.73 14.89
C LEU A 209 -2.26 -4.42 15.17
N HIS A 210 -1.52 -3.42 15.65
CA HIS A 210 -2.05 -2.09 15.98
C HIS A 210 -1.48 -1.05 15.02
N PHE A 211 -2.35 -0.23 14.42
CA PHE A 211 -1.92 0.82 13.50
C PHE A 211 -1.26 1.97 14.25
N GLU A 212 -0.02 2.32 13.88
CA GLU A 212 0.67 3.55 14.29
C GLU A 212 0.36 4.69 13.31
N SER A 213 0.31 4.38 12.01
CA SER A 213 -0.10 5.32 10.98
C SER A 213 -0.90 4.61 9.92
N PHE A 214 -1.94 5.28 9.41
CA PHE A 214 -2.80 4.75 8.37
C PHE A 214 -3.22 5.84 7.39
N VAL A 215 -2.90 5.62 6.12
CA VAL A 215 -3.28 6.48 4.99
C VAL A 215 -3.91 5.61 3.93
N ALA A 216 -5.16 5.92 3.56
CA ALA A 216 -5.88 5.19 2.53
C ALA A 216 -6.29 6.13 1.39
N TRP A 217 -6.42 5.58 0.18
CA TRP A 217 -6.84 6.34 -1.02
C TRP A 217 -7.46 5.44 -2.08
N GLY A 218 -7.91 6.09 -3.16
CA GLY A 218 -8.48 5.44 -4.33
C GLY A 218 -9.98 5.18 -4.20
N GLY A 219 -10.55 4.61 -5.26
CA GLY A 219 -11.98 4.44 -5.41
C GLY A 219 -12.34 4.30 -6.89
N VAL A 220 -13.16 5.20 -7.40
CA VAL A 220 -13.52 5.26 -8.82
C VAL A 220 -12.32 5.64 -9.67
N GLY A 221 -11.40 6.46 -9.15
CA GLY A 221 -10.25 6.96 -9.90
C GLY A 221 -9.35 5.86 -10.45
N GLU A 222 -9.24 4.75 -9.73
CA GLU A 222 -8.33 3.66 -10.09
C GLU A 222 -8.71 2.94 -11.39
N LEU A 223 -9.96 3.07 -11.81
CA LEU A 223 -10.42 2.55 -13.11
C LEU A 223 -9.83 3.29 -14.29
N PHE A 224 -9.37 4.52 -14.08
CA PHE A 224 -8.86 5.38 -15.12
C PHE A 224 -7.35 5.60 -14.99
N LEU A 225 -6.82 5.53 -13.77
CA LEU A 225 -5.41 5.85 -13.47
C LEU A 225 -4.51 4.62 -13.35
N GLY A 226 -5.10 3.43 -13.29
CA GLY A 226 -4.34 2.18 -13.25
C GLY A 226 -3.60 1.87 -14.55
N PRO A 227 -2.81 0.77 -14.60
CA PRO A 227 -1.92 0.44 -15.73
C PRO A 227 -2.60 0.38 -17.10
N ARG A 228 -3.90 0.07 -17.13
CA ARG A 228 -4.68 -0.11 -18.36
C ARG A 228 -4.94 1.20 -19.11
N PHE A 229 -5.27 2.28 -18.40
CA PHE A 229 -5.69 3.56 -18.99
C PHE A 229 -4.87 4.76 -18.52
N GLY A 230 -4.18 4.64 -17.37
CA GLY A 230 -3.30 5.65 -16.80
C GLY A 230 -2.26 6.21 -17.78
N PRO A 231 -1.64 5.38 -18.65
CA PRO A 231 -0.67 5.88 -19.64
C PRO A 231 -1.25 6.84 -20.69
N ASN A 232 -2.58 6.97 -20.79
CA ASN A 232 -3.22 7.97 -21.66
C ASN A 232 -3.17 9.40 -21.11
N PHE A 233 -2.78 9.59 -19.84
CA PHE A 233 -2.73 10.89 -19.19
C PHE A 233 -1.30 11.43 -19.19
N ASP A 234 -1.13 12.63 -19.73
CA ASP A 234 0.16 13.30 -19.76
C ASP A 234 0.34 14.18 -18.51
N PRO A 235 1.32 13.92 -17.63
CA PRO A 235 1.55 14.73 -16.44
C PRO A 235 1.98 16.18 -16.75
N SER A 236 2.48 16.46 -17.95
CA SER A 236 2.81 17.83 -18.39
C SER A 236 1.58 18.61 -18.89
N SER A 237 0.53 17.91 -19.32
CA SER A 237 -0.73 18.50 -19.79
C SER A 237 -1.55 19.07 -18.63
N GLU A 238 -1.84 20.37 -18.67
CA GLU A 238 -2.70 21.01 -17.66
C GLU A 238 -4.12 20.43 -17.65
N ARG A 239 -4.66 20.10 -18.83
CA ARG A 239 -5.99 19.50 -18.94
C ARG A 239 -6.05 18.14 -18.25
N ASP A 240 -5.01 17.32 -18.44
CA ASP A 240 -4.97 15.97 -17.88
C ASP A 240 -4.78 16.03 -16.37
N ARG A 241 -3.88 16.89 -15.88
CA ARG A 241 -3.74 17.17 -14.46
C ARG A 241 -5.05 17.61 -13.81
N ARG A 242 -5.79 18.55 -14.42
CA ARG A 242 -7.09 18.99 -13.90
C ARG A 242 -8.13 17.87 -13.85
N PHE A 243 -8.15 16.99 -14.85
CA PHE A 243 -9.05 15.83 -14.85
C PHE A 243 -8.70 14.85 -13.71
N VAL A 244 -7.41 14.54 -13.54
CA VAL A 244 -6.93 13.69 -12.44
C VAL A 244 -7.24 14.34 -11.09
N ASP A 245 -7.01 15.65 -10.94
CA ASP A 245 -7.32 16.40 -9.71
C ASP A 245 -8.81 16.28 -9.35
N GLN A 246 -9.71 16.40 -10.34
CA GLN A 246 -11.16 16.27 -10.14
C GLN A 246 -11.56 14.84 -9.76
N LEU A 247 -10.94 13.84 -10.37
CA LEU A 247 -11.21 12.43 -10.12
C LEU A 247 -10.79 12.03 -8.70
N VAL A 248 -9.62 12.46 -8.25
CA VAL A 248 -9.14 12.21 -6.89
C VAL A 248 -9.99 12.95 -5.86
N ARG A 249 -10.37 14.21 -6.15
CA ARG A 249 -11.29 14.95 -5.26
C ARG A 249 -12.65 14.27 -5.15
N LEU A 250 -13.18 13.74 -6.25
CA LEU A 250 -14.42 12.98 -6.24
C LEU A 250 -14.31 11.74 -5.35
N ASP A 251 -13.22 10.98 -5.45
CA ASP A 251 -12.98 9.83 -4.56
C ASP A 251 -12.95 10.29 -3.10
N ASP A 252 -12.21 11.34 -2.77
CA ASP A 252 -12.08 11.86 -1.41
C ASP A 252 -13.42 12.32 -0.84
N ASP A 253 -14.18 13.12 -1.58
CA ASP A 253 -15.49 13.61 -1.16
C ASP A 253 -16.48 12.46 -0.93
N LYS A 254 -16.40 11.40 -1.75
CA LYS A 254 -17.28 10.23 -1.64
C LYS A 254 -16.85 9.27 -0.53
N VAL A 255 -15.55 9.11 -0.29
CA VAL A 255 -15.03 8.37 0.87
C VAL A 255 -15.45 9.09 2.13
N GLU A 256 -15.24 10.40 2.23
CA GLU A 256 -15.64 11.20 3.39
C GLU A 256 -17.15 11.15 3.66
N ALA A 257 -17.97 11.10 2.61
CA ALA A 257 -19.42 10.89 2.73
C ALA A 257 -19.83 9.45 3.11
N GLY A 258 -18.89 8.51 3.20
CA GLY A 258 -19.16 7.08 3.45
C GLY A 258 -19.80 6.35 2.28
N LEU A 259 -19.80 6.96 1.08
CA LEU A 259 -20.39 6.39 -0.14
C LEU A 259 -19.42 5.47 -0.87
N LEU A 260 -18.11 5.69 -0.70
CA LEU A 260 -17.04 4.85 -1.22
C LEU A 260 -16.13 4.40 -0.09
N LYS A 261 -15.42 3.30 -0.34
CA LYS A 261 -14.30 2.86 0.50
C LYS A 261 -13.02 2.98 -0.30
N PRO A 262 -11.92 3.42 0.32
CA PRO A 262 -10.63 3.45 -0.35
C PRO A 262 -10.18 2.03 -0.68
N VAL A 263 -9.40 1.90 -1.74
CA VAL A 263 -8.96 0.61 -2.31
C VAL A 263 -7.47 0.37 -2.18
N HIS A 264 -6.73 1.35 -1.68
CA HIS A 264 -5.31 1.23 -1.34
C HIS A 264 -5.03 1.78 0.04
N MET A 265 -3.97 1.28 0.66
CA MET A 265 -3.42 1.83 1.90
C MET A 265 -1.90 1.86 1.92
N LEU A 266 -1.39 2.74 2.78
CA LEU A 266 -0.06 2.73 3.37
C LEU A 266 -0.22 2.75 4.87
N ALA A 267 0.47 1.84 5.56
CA ALA A 267 0.35 1.69 6.99
C ALA A 267 1.68 1.36 7.65
N ALA A 268 1.83 1.84 8.88
CA ALA A 268 2.83 1.38 9.82
C ALA A 268 2.09 0.74 10.99
N LEU A 269 2.45 -0.49 11.32
CA LEU A 269 1.79 -1.28 12.36
C LEU A 269 2.80 -1.76 13.41
N ARG A 270 2.32 -1.91 14.64
CA ARG A 270 3.06 -2.36 15.81
C ARG A 270 2.45 -3.64 16.36
N ARG A 271 3.28 -4.41 17.06
CA ARG A 271 2.81 -5.56 17.82
C ARG A 271 2.07 -5.14 19.08
N GLU A 272 2.57 -4.10 19.75
CA GLU A 272 1.96 -3.56 20.96
C GLU A 272 0.96 -2.43 20.62
N PRO A 273 -0.04 -2.17 21.50
CA PRO A 273 -1.00 -1.08 21.31
C PRO A 273 -0.34 0.29 21.12
N VAL A 274 -0.85 1.07 20.16
CA VAL A 274 -0.37 2.43 19.90
C VAL A 274 -1.31 3.46 20.53
N THR A 275 -0.73 4.42 21.23
CA THR A 275 -1.46 5.60 21.72
C THR A 275 -1.40 6.69 20.64
N ASP A 276 -2.56 7.24 20.27
CA ASP A 276 -2.71 8.34 19.32
C ASP A 276 -2.18 8.07 17.89
N PRO A 277 -2.81 7.13 17.14
CA PRO A 277 -2.39 6.81 15.78
C PRO A 277 -2.56 7.99 14.81
N VAL A 278 -1.65 8.09 13.84
CA VAL A 278 -1.70 9.10 12.79
C VAL A 278 -2.63 8.64 11.67
N ILE A 279 -3.81 9.25 11.59
CA ILE A 279 -4.87 8.88 10.65
C ILE A 279 -5.24 10.06 9.75
N HIS A 280 -5.26 9.85 8.44
CA HIS A 280 -5.70 10.88 7.49
C HIS A 280 -7.21 11.14 7.60
N ARG A 281 -7.61 12.38 7.91
CA ARG A 281 -9.02 12.86 7.92
C ARG A 281 -10.01 11.97 8.69
N GLY A 282 -9.55 11.24 9.71
CA GLY A 282 -10.40 10.32 10.48
C GLY A 282 -10.83 9.07 9.71
N TRP A 283 -10.19 8.77 8.58
CA TRP A 283 -10.38 7.54 7.82
C TRP A 283 -9.68 6.39 8.53
N THR A 284 -10.25 5.93 9.65
CA THR A 284 -9.67 4.84 10.44
C THR A 284 -9.71 3.52 9.67
N PRO A 285 -8.91 2.52 10.04
CA PRO A 285 -9.03 1.16 9.49
C PRO A 285 -10.48 0.64 9.52
N GLU A 286 -11.18 0.80 10.64
CA GLU A 286 -12.59 0.40 10.81
C GLU A 286 -13.51 1.14 9.85
N PHE A 287 -13.28 2.44 9.64
CA PHE A 287 -14.03 3.21 8.68
C PHE A 287 -13.78 2.74 7.25
N CYS A 288 -12.54 2.38 6.92
CA CYS A 288 -12.15 1.94 5.59
C CYS A 288 -12.51 0.48 5.29
N LEU A 289 -12.94 -0.31 6.27
CA LEU A 289 -13.43 -1.66 6.04
C LEU A 289 -14.61 -1.63 5.06
N ALA A 290 -14.47 -2.43 4.01
CA ALA A 290 -15.53 -2.65 3.07
C ALA A 290 -16.55 -3.63 3.65
N HIS A 291 -17.76 -3.14 3.90
CA HIS A 291 -18.91 -4.01 4.15
C HIS A 291 -19.57 -4.36 2.81
N PRO A 292 -20.03 -5.62 2.63
CA PRO A 292 -20.83 -6.00 1.47
C PRO A 292 -22.18 -5.26 1.41
N ASP A 293 -22.65 -4.69 2.52
CA ASP A 293 -23.82 -3.82 2.57
C ASP A 293 -23.41 -2.36 2.87
N PRO A 294 -23.57 -1.42 1.90
CA PRO A 294 -23.18 -0.03 2.08
C PRO A 294 -23.97 0.69 3.19
N LYS A 295 -25.13 0.17 3.62
CA LYS A 295 -25.92 0.75 4.72
C LYS A 295 -25.27 0.61 6.09
N PHE A 296 -24.26 -0.25 6.22
CA PHE A 296 -23.56 -0.52 7.48
C PHE A 296 -22.20 0.18 7.59
N SER A 297 -21.89 1.12 6.69
CA SER A 297 -20.65 1.89 6.76
C SER A 297 -20.71 2.90 7.92
N PRO A 298 -19.83 2.80 8.94
CA PRO A 298 -19.72 3.84 9.97
C PRO A 298 -19.32 5.17 9.30
N ARG A 299 -19.68 6.31 9.92
CA ARG A 299 -19.25 7.64 9.47
C ARG A 299 -17.80 7.92 9.91
N PRO A 300 -17.06 8.82 9.22
CA PRO A 300 -15.72 9.20 9.66
C PRO A 300 -15.75 9.76 11.07
N ILE A 301 -14.74 9.44 11.87
CA ILE A 301 -14.58 10.03 13.21
C ILE A 301 -13.96 11.42 13.03
N ALA A 302 -14.52 12.44 13.68
CA ALA A 302 -14.01 13.81 13.56
C ALA A 302 -12.54 13.88 14.04
N PRO A 303 -11.66 14.67 13.36
CA PRO A 303 -10.27 14.85 13.78
C PRO A 303 -10.19 15.32 15.24
N GLY A 304 -9.42 14.60 16.07
CA GLY A 304 -9.24 14.92 17.50
C GLY A 304 -10.17 14.18 18.45
N THR A 305 -11.09 13.35 17.96
CA THR A 305 -11.89 12.44 18.79
C THR A 305 -11.10 11.15 18.99
N ARG A 306 -10.76 10.79 20.23
CA ARG A 306 -10.16 9.49 20.53
C ARG A 306 -11.10 8.39 20.03
N ALA A 307 -10.61 7.50 19.19
CA ALA A 307 -11.30 6.26 18.86
C ALA A 307 -11.41 5.45 20.15
N THR A 308 -12.59 5.46 20.77
CA THR A 308 -12.89 4.51 21.84
C THR A 308 -13.11 3.16 21.18
N THR A 309 -12.17 2.25 21.36
CA THR A 309 -12.35 0.84 20.99
C THR A 309 -13.64 0.35 21.63
N PRO A 310 -14.57 -0.28 20.88
CA PRO A 310 -15.67 -0.98 21.50
C PRO A 310 -15.08 -2.09 22.37
N SER A 311 -15.42 -2.10 23.65
CA SER A 311 -15.14 -3.24 24.51
C SER A 311 -15.87 -4.45 23.95
N ALA A 312 -15.11 -5.49 23.57
CA ALA A 312 -15.60 -6.84 23.37
C ALA A 312 -14.77 -7.77 24.24
#